data_AF-A0A179HE98-F1
#
_entry.id   AF-A0A179HE98-F1
#
_cell.length_a   1.000
_cell.length_b   1.000
_cell.length_c   1.000
_cell.angle_alpha   90.00
_cell.angle_beta   90.00
_cell.angle_gamma   90.00
#
_symmetry.space_group_name_H-M   'P 1'
#
loop_
_entity.id
_entity.type
_entity.pdbx_description
1 polymer ?
#
loop_
_entity_poly.entity_id
_entity_poly.type
_entity_poly.pdbx_seq_one_letter_code
_entity_poly.pdbx_strand_id
1 'polypeptide(L)'
;MNSGERSVGNITTPNPQPRTQPLNSAKMTAAWKAAGLTYNRYLAIAARAVRRSLKEDKRIAAERRGEMELRFAKWQGGKQGEIKDLASANTAAMAESASS
;
A
#
# COMPACT_ATOMS: atom_id res chain seq x y z
N MET A 1 43.86 18.93 32.75
CA MET A 1 43.61 18.73 31.31
C MET A 1 42.28 17.98 31.19
N ASN A 2 41.19 18.71 31.22
CA ASN A 2 40.39 19.13 30.06
C ASN A 2 39.45 18.03 29.54
N SER A 3 38.20 18.13 30.02
CA SER A 3 36.92 18.02 29.32
C SER A 3 36.81 17.08 28.12
N GLY A 4 35.91 16.10 28.29
CA GLY A 4 35.38 15.29 27.20
C GLY A 4 33.94 14.85 27.46
N GLU A 5 33.14 15.67 28.17
CA GLU A 5 31.68 15.52 28.21
C GLU A 5 31.14 15.74 26.80
N ARG A 6 30.91 14.65 26.06
CA ARG A 6 30.10 14.72 24.84
C ARG A 6 28.65 14.91 25.25
N SER A 7 28.29 16.19 25.41
CA SER A 7 26.93 16.68 25.43
C SER A 7 26.15 16.01 24.29
N VAL A 8 25.24 15.11 24.66
CA VAL A 8 24.23 14.57 23.76
C VAL A 8 23.24 15.70 23.48
N GLY A 9 23.50 16.45 22.41
CA GLY A 9 22.60 17.50 21.94
C GLY A 9 21.21 16.91 21.71
N ASN A 10 20.21 17.45 22.42
CA ASN A 10 18.81 17.16 22.20
C ASN A 10 18.46 17.49 20.75
N ILE A 11 18.14 16.47 19.94
CA ILE A 11 17.62 16.66 18.59
C ILE A 11 16.15 17.08 18.74
N THR A 12 15.92 18.37 18.93
CA THR A 12 14.59 18.95 18.72
C THR A 12 14.31 18.90 17.22
N THR A 13 13.57 17.87 16.77
CA THR A 13 12.97 17.89 15.44
C THR A 13 12.07 19.14 15.33
N PRO A 14 12.23 20.02 14.32
CA PRO A 14 11.31 21.13 14.17
C PRO A 14 9.91 20.59 13.89
N ASN A 15 8.96 21.00 14.74
CA ASN A 15 7.53 20.76 14.59
C ASN A 15 7.10 21.14 13.15
N PRO A 16 6.63 20.21 12.31
CA PRO A 16 6.17 20.55 10.97
C PRO A 16 4.85 21.31 11.10
N GLN A 17 4.83 22.58 10.70
CA GLN A 17 3.62 23.40 10.72
C GLN A 17 2.47 22.72 9.96
N PRO A 18 1.21 22.87 10.41
CA PRO A 18 0.06 22.30 9.71
C PRO A 18 -0.09 22.97 8.35
N ARG A 19 0.01 22.19 7.26
CA ARG A 19 -0.32 22.64 5.90
C ARG A 19 -1.79 23.10 5.87
N THR A 20 -2.02 24.40 5.92
CA THR A 20 -3.32 24.98 5.60
C THR A 20 -3.56 24.82 4.10
N GLN A 21 -4.33 23.79 3.73
CA GLN A 21 -4.82 23.64 2.37
C GLN A 21 -5.97 24.62 2.14
N PRO A 22 -5.99 25.40 1.03
CA PRO A 22 -7.10 26.29 0.74
C PRO A 22 -8.39 25.50 0.44
N LEU A 23 -9.49 26.13 0.80
CA LEU A 23 -10.85 25.61 0.83
C LEU A 23 -11.32 25.12 -0.55
N ASN A 24 -12.03 23.97 -0.53
CA ASN A 24 -13.07 23.52 -1.46
C ASN A 24 -12.87 23.66 -2.98
N SER A 25 -11.95 22.86 -3.55
CA SER A 25 -12.15 22.33 -4.90
C SER A 25 -13.13 21.14 -4.81
N ALA A 26 -14.29 21.22 -5.46
CA ALA A 26 -15.22 20.10 -5.57
C ALA A 26 -14.48 18.91 -6.20
N LYS A 27 -14.02 17.97 -5.38
CA LYS A 27 -13.23 16.83 -5.83
C LYS A 27 -14.13 15.91 -6.65
N MET A 28 -14.03 15.99 -7.97
CA MET A 28 -14.40 14.89 -8.87
C MET A 28 -13.67 13.65 -8.36
N THR A 29 -14.40 12.82 -7.62
CA THR A 29 -13.81 11.67 -6.93
C THR A 29 -13.65 10.59 -7.99
N ALA A 30 -12.41 10.22 -8.30
CA ALA A 30 -12.15 9.21 -9.31
C ALA A 30 -12.95 7.92 -8.99
N ALA A 31 -13.49 7.26 -10.01
CA ALA A 31 -14.39 6.11 -9.82
C ALA A 31 -13.80 5.00 -8.93
N TRP A 32 -12.48 4.76 -9.01
CA TRP A 32 -11.79 3.79 -8.17
C TRP A 32 -11.71 4.22 -6.69
N LYS A 33 -11.62 5.53 -6.40
CA LYS A 33 -11.70 6.05 -5.03
C LYS A 33 -13.10 5.89 -4.46
N ALA A 34 -14.12 6.17 -5.27
CA ALA A 34 -15.51 5.96 -4.87
C ALA A 34 -15.82 4.47 -4.61
N ALA A 35 -15.21 3.57 -5.37
CA ALA A 35 -15.32 2.12 -5.19
C ALA A 35 -14.48 1.55 -4.01
N GLY A 36 -13.96 2.39 -3.11
CA GLY A 36 -13.18 1.94 -1.96
C GLY A 36 -11.80 1.34 -2.29
N LEU A 37 -11.34 1.46 -3.54
CA LEU A 37 -10.06 0.89 -3.94
C LEU A 37 -8.90 1.80 -3.52
N THR A 38 -7.84 1.17 -3.00
CA THR A 38 -6.54 1.84 -2.88
C THR A 38 -5.93 2.03 -4.27
N TYR A 39 -5.07 3.05 -4.41
CA TYR A 39 -4.43 3.35 -5.69
C TYR A 39 -3.59 2.16 -6.21
N ASN A 40 -2.83 1.52 -5.31
CA ASN A 40 -2.05 0.33 -5.65
C ASN A 40 -2.93 -0.82 -6.14
N ARG A 41 -4.13 -0.98 -5.56
CA ARG A 41 -5.08 -2.00 -5.99
C ARG A 41 -5.63 -1.70 -7.38
N TYR A 42 -5.99 -0.44 -7.66
CA TYR A 42 -6.42 0.00 -8.98
C TYR A 42 -5.36 -0.30 -10.06
N LEU A 43 -4.09 0.07 -9.83
CA LEU A 43 -3.00 -0.21 -10.76
C LEU A 43 -2.79 -1.71 -10.99
N ALA A 44 -2.88 -2.53 -9.94
CA ALA A 44 -2.73 -3.98 -10.07
C ALA A 44 -3.81 -4.60 -10.97
N ILE A 45 -5.07 -4.14 -10.85
CA ILE A 45 -6.19 -4.61 -11.68
C ILE A 45 -6.01 -4.14 -13.13
N ALA A 46 -5.71 -2.86 -13.35
CA ALA A 46 -5.47 -2.31 -14.68
C ALA A 46 -4.33 -3.06 -15.40
N ALA A 47 -3.22 -3.30 -14.70
CA ALA A 47 -2.09 -4.05 -15.24
C ALA A 47 -2.47 -5.50 -15.59
N ARG A 48 -3.36 -6.15 -14.83
CA ARG A 48 -3.85 -7.51 -15.17
C ARG A 48 -4.65 -7.50 -16.47
N ALA A 49 -5.54 -6.52 -16.65
CA ALA A 49 -6.31 -6.37 -17.87
C ALA A 49 -5.40 -6.18 -19.09
N VAL A 50 -4.38 -5.31 -18.97
CA VAL A 50 -3.40 -5.05 -20.03
C VAL A 50 -2.58 -6.29 -20.39
N ARG A 51 -2.15 -7.11 -19.41
CA ARG A 51 -1.41 -8.35 -19.70
C ARG A 51 -2.23 -9.31 -20.58
N ARG A 52 -3.53 -9.44 -20.30
CA ARG A 52 -4.44 -10.31 -21.06
C ARG A 52 -4.73 -9.82 -22.47
N SER A 53 -4.51 -8.53 -22.75
CA SER A 53 -4.70 -7.96 -24.09
C SER A 53 -3.45 -8.01 -24.98
N LEU A 54 -2.32 -8.55 -24.49
CA LEU A 54 -1.09 -8.70 -25.28
C LEU A 54 -1.11 -9.97 -26.13
N LYS A 55 -0.36 -9.94 -27.24
CA LYS A 55 -0.05 -11.12 -28.07
C LYS A 55 0.78 -12.13 -27.26
N GLU A 56 0.65 -13.41 -27.61
CA GLU A 56 1.22 -14.55 -26.87
C GLU A 56 2.69 -14.35 -26.48
N ASP A 57 3.54 -13.99 -27.45
CA ASP A 57 4.99 -13.83 -27.25
C ASP A 57 5.36 -12.83 -26.15
N LYS A 58 4.55 -11.79 -25.98
CA LYS A 58 4.76 -10.76 -24.95
C LYS A 58 3.94 -11.03 -23.69
N ARG A 59 2.84 -11.78 -23.82
CA ARG A 59 1.98 -12.20 -22.72
C ARG A 59 2.74 -13.09 -21.73
N ILE A 60 3.47 -14.10 -22.21
CA ILE A 60 4.20 -15.05 -21.35
C ILE A 60 5.16 -14.32 -20.39
N ALA A 61 5.95 -13.38 -20.91
CA ALA A 61 6.88 -12.59 -20.09
C ALA A 61 6.17 -11.64 -19.13
N ALA A 62 5.00 -11.12 -19.52
CA ALA A 62 4.23 -10.17 -18.71
C ALA A 62 3.40 -10.85 -17.62
N GLU A 63 2.88 -12.07 -17.87
CA GLU A 63 2.13 -12.89 -16.93
C GLU A 63 2.99 -13.39 -15.78
N ARG A 64 4.24 -13.79 -16.05
CA ARG A 64 5.20 -14.14 -14.99
C ARG A 64 5.42 -13.02 -13.96
N ARG A 65 5.31 -11.75 -14.37
CA ARG A 65 5.41 -10.58 -13.47
C ARG A 65 4.13 -10.33 -12.65
N GLY A 66 3.05 -11.03 -12.96
CA GLY A 66 1.78 -10.93 -12.26
C GLY A 66 1.67 -11.91 -11.09
N GLU A 67 2.55 -12.90 -11.01
CA GLU A 67 2.59 -13.87 -9.91
C GLU A 67 3.25 -13.23 -8.68
N MET A 68 2.52 -13.27 -7.56
CA MET A 68 3.00 -12.81 -6.27
C MET A 68 2.55 -13.81 -5.21
N GLU A 69 3.51 -14.58 -4.71
CA GLU A 69 3.35 -15.40 -3.51
C GLU A 69 3.98 -14.64 -2.35
N LEU A 70 3.16 -13.98 -1.53
CA LEU A 70 3.63 -13.26 -0.35
C LEU A 70 2.83 -13.72 0.85
N ARG A 71 3.53 -14.02 1.94
CA ARG A 71 2.91 -14.37 3.22
C ARG A 71 3.22 -13.30 4.24
N PHE A 72 2.24 -12.92 5.04
CA PHE A 72 2.38 -11.90 6.07
C PHE A 72 1.85 -12.42 7.41
N ALA A 73 2.49 -12.00 8.49
CA ALA A 73 1.99 -12.22 9.85
C ALA A 73 1.75 -10.88 10.50
N LYS A 74 0.53 -10.66 11.00
CA LYS A 74 0.22 -9.42 11.72
C LYS A 74 0.78 -9.52 13.13
N TRP A 75 1.76 -8.68 13.46
CA TRP A 75 2.26 -8.55 14.83
C TRP A 75 1.34 -7.64 15.65
N GLN A 76 0.95 -8.07 16.84
CA GLN A 76 0.15 -7.27 17.77
C GLN A 76 0.68 -7.49 19.20
N GLY A 77 0.89 -6.41 19.95
CA GLY A 77 1.37 -6.48 21.33
C GLY A 77 2.69 -7.25 21.50
N GLY A 78 3.58 -7.19 20.51
CA GLY A 78 4.88 -7.90 20.52
C GLY A 78 4.82 -9.40 20.22
N LYS A 79 3.65 -9.95 19.87
CA LYS A 79 3.51 -11.34 19.45
C LYS A 79 3.20 -11.42 17.95
N GLN A 80 3.91 -12.33 17.27
CA GLN A 80 3.61 -12.66 15.88
C GLN A 80 2.26 -13.37 15.80
N GLY A 81 1.34 -12.81 15.01
CA GLY A 81 0.07 -13.46 14.69
C GLY A 81 0.23 -14.56 13.63
N GLU A 82 -0.91 -15.11 13.22
CA GLU A 82 -0.95 -16.16 12.20
C GLU A 82 -0.37 -15.69 10.85
N ILE A 83 0.45 -16.55 10.23
CA ILE A 83 0.99 -16.32 8.89
C ILE A 83 -0.11 -16.59 7.87
N LYS A 84 -0.59 -15.53 7.21
CA LYS A 84 -1.60 -15.61 6.15
C LYS A 84 -0.96 -15.37 4.80
N ASP A 85 -1.46 -16.07 3.80
CA ASP A 85 -1.13 -15.77 2.40
C ASP A 85 -1.83 -14.47 1.96
N LEU A 86 -1.09 -13.61 1.27
CA LEU A 86 -1.56 -12.31 0.80
C LEU A 86 -2.64 -12.44 -0.27
N ALA A 87 -2.54 -13.42 -1.16
CA ALA A 87 -3.54 -13.63 -2.20
C ALA A 87 -4.87 -14.09 -1.58
N SER A 88 -4.81 -15.05 -0.66
CA SER A 88 -5.98 -15.53 0.10
C SER A 88 -6.63 -14.40 0.91
N ALA A 89 -5.84 -13.65 1.68
CA ALA A 89 -6.34 -12.53 2.48
C ALA A 89 -6.96 -11.42 1.62
N ASN A 90 -6.37 -11.12 0.46
CA ASN A 90 -6.93 -10.15 -0.47
C ASN A 90 -8.27 -10.61 -1.05
N THR A 91 -8.44 -11.91 -1.30
CA THR A 91 -9.70 -12.47 -1.82
C THR A 91 -10.80 -12.40 -0.77
N ALA A 92 -10.49 -12.74 0.48
CA ALA A 92 -11.41 -12.61 1.60
C ALA A 92 -11.84 -11.15 1.85
N ALA A 93 -10.89 -10.21 1.84
CA ALA A 93 -11.20 -8.79 2.00
C ALA A 93 -12.10 -8.25 0.88
N MET A 94 -11.95 -8.75 -0.36
CA MET A 94 -12.82 -8.36 -1.48
C MET A 94 -14.26 -8.86 -1.30
N ALA A 95 -14.45 -10.04 -0.71
CA ALA A 95 -15.79 -10.57 -0.41
C ALA A 95 -16.49 -9.73 0.67
N GLU A 96 -15.78 -9.36 1.75
CA GLU A 96 -16.31 -8.51 2.82
C GLU A 96 -16.65 -7.09 2.33
N SER A 97 -15.85 -6.55 1.41
CA SER A 97 -16.08 -5.23 0.81
C SER A 97 -17.28 -5.19 -0.13
N ALA A 98 -17.68 -6.34 -0.70
CA ALA A 98 -18.82 -6.44 -1.62
C ALA A 98 -20.16 -6.63 -0.88
N SER A 99 -20.12 -7.01 0.40
CA SER A 99 -21.29 -7.23 1.26
C SER A 99 -21.63 -6.05 2.17
N SER A 100 -20.92 -4.93 2.06
CA SER A 100 -21.11 -3.71 2.88
C SER A 100 -21.67 -2.55 2.08
#